data_AF-A0A956EPU1-F1
#
_entry.id   AF-A0A956EPU1-F1
#
_cell.length_a   1.000
_cell.length_b   1.000
_cell.length_c   1.000
_cell.angle_alpha   90.00
_cell.angle_beta   90.00
_cell.angle_gamma   90.00
#
_symmetry.space_group_name_H-M   'P 1'
#
loop_
_entity.id
_entity.type
_entity.pdbx_description
1 polymer ?
#
loop_
_entity_poly.entity_id
_entity_poly.type
_entity_poly.pdbx_seq_one_letter_code
_entity_poly.pdbx_strand_id
1 'polypeptide(L)'
;MEALYQAAPLHPGLLGAHRELIELGVLPVDPQHLAAARPPPEGVLGELAALDADALDLVLYLVCAHHGKVRGSWQATPQDQDARPDPKRGLPLRGILAGDLLPKTAIADQRGAIAQFPDVKLDLSAAALGLSPRYGASWRERVAGLRRRHGDAGLLLLESLLRVADIRASQRETADPWLEEESAR
;
A
#
# COMPACT_ATOMS: atom_id res chain seq x y z
N MET A 1 1.73 1.25 1.50
CA MET A 1 3.11 0.79 1.79
C MET A 1 4.07 1.97 1.94
N GLU A 2 4.23 2.84 0.93
CA GLU A 2 5.20 3.95 1.00
C GLU A 2 5.04 4.88 2.21
N ALA A 3 3.83 5.36 2.52
CA ALA A 3 3.62 6.19 3.72
C ALA A 3 4.06 5.47 5.02
N LEU A 4 3.76 4.17 5.12
CA LEU A 4 4.16 3.36 6.28
C LEU A 4 5.68 3.17 6.30
N TYR A 5 6.32 2.97 5.15
CA TYR A 5 7.77 2.90 5.05
C TYR A 5 8.43 4.20 5.54
N GLN A 6 7.90 5.35 5.16
CA GLN A 6 8.42 6.64 5.61
C GLN A 6 8.27 6.84 7.13
N ALA A 7 7.18 6.37 7.73
CA ALA A 7 6.92 6.53 9.16
C ALA A 7 7.54 5.42 10.05
N ALA A 8 7.58 4.19 9.56
CA ALA A 8 8.00 3.00 10.29
C ALA A 8 8.69 1.99 9.34
N PRO A 9 9.89 2.29 8.81
CA PRO A 9 10.54 1.45 7.79
C PRO A 9 10.81 0.03 8.28
N LEU A 10 11.09 -0.12 9.58
CA LEU A 10 11.38 -1.39 10.24
C LEU A 10 10.11 -2.10 10.77
N HIS A 11 8.92 -1.72 10.32
CA HIS A 11 7.69 -2.46 10.59
C HIS A 11 7.87 -3.95 10.20
N PRO A 12 7.33 -4.92 10.98
CA PRO A 12 7.51 -6.35 10.69
C PRO A 12 7.05 -6.75 9.28
N GLY A 13 5.98 -6.16 8.77
CA GLY A 13 5.51 -6.36 7.40
C GLY A 13 6.25 -5.57 6.31
N LEU A 14 7.34 -4.87 6.64
CA LEU A 14 8.23 -4.19 5.69
C LEU A 14 9.67 -4.71 5.83
N LEU A 15 10.63 -3.86 6.21
CA LEU A 15 12.03 -4.26 6.39
C LEU A 15 12.29 -4.96 7.71
N GLY A 16 11.36 -4.90 8.67
CA GLY A 16 11.52 -5.49 10.00
C GLY A 16 11.79 -6.99 10.00
N ALA A 17 11.17 -7.73 9.07
CA ALA A 17 11.40 -9.17 8.90
C ALA A 17 12.75 -9.52 8.24
N HIS A 18 13.50 -8.52 7.77
CA HIS A 18 14.74 -8.71 6.99
C HIS A 18 15.95 -8.01 7.63
N ARG A 19 15.87 -7.64 8.91
CA ARG A 19 16.95 -6.93 9.63
C ARG A 19 18.31 -7.61 9.50
N GLU A 20 18.36 -8.93 9.67
CA GLU A 20 19.60 -9.70 9.54
C GLU A 20 20.23 -9.55 8.14
N LEU A 21 19.43 -9.56 7.08
CA LEU A 21 19.91 -9.36 5.71
C LEU A 21 20.44 -7.94 5.48
N ILE A 22 19.89 -6.95 6.18
CA ILE A 22 20.35 -5.56 6.13
C ILE A 22 21.68 -5.43 6.88
N GLU A 23 21.77 -6.00 8.08
CA GLU A 23 22.99 -5.98 8.92
C GLU A 23 24.16 -6.70 8.24
N LEU A 24 23.89 -7.79 7.51
CA LEU A 24 24.87 -8.51 6.71
C LEU A 24 25.21 -7.81 5.38
N GLY A 25 24.56 -6.69 5.05
CA GLY A 25 24.78 -5.94 3.80
C GLY A 25 24.25 -6.63 2.54
N VAL A 26 23.46 -7.69 2.67
CA VAL A 26 22.85 -8.42 1.56
C VAL A 26 21.70 -7.62 0.94
N LEU A 27 20.91 -6.94 1.79
CA LEU A 27 19.85 -6.05 1.35
C LEU A 27 20.33 -4.59 1.49
N PRO A 28 20.64 -3.88 0.38
CA PRO A 28 21.27 -2.57 0.43
C PRO A 28 20.27 -1.46 0.78
N VAL A 29 20.04 -1.25 2.08
CA VAL A 29 19.19 -0.19 2.62
C VAL A 29 20.06 0.96 3.13
N ASP A 30 19.63 2.20 2.92
CA ASP A 30 20.31 3.38 3.45
C ASP A 30 20.27 3.39 5.00
N PRO A 31 21.41 3.27 5.70
CA PRO A 31 21.46 3.28 7.15
C PRO A 31 21.00 4.62 7.76
N GLN A 32 21.23 5.73 7.05
CA GLN A 32 20.80 7.06 7.52
C GLN A 32 19.27 7.15 7.53
N HIS A 33 18.62 6.60 6.50
CA HIS A 33 17.18 6.49 6.48
C HIS A 33 16.68 5.66 7.68
N LEU A 34 17.25 4.48 7.95
CA LEU A 34 16.79 3.65 9.06
C LEU A 34 16.99 4.31 10.43
N ALA A 35 18.08 5.06 10.62
CA ALA A 35 18.41 5.73 11.88
C ALA A 35 17.63 7.05 12.11
N ALA A 36 16.98 7.61 11.09
CA ALA A 36 16.30 8.90 11.22
C ALA A 36 15.21 8.88 12.30
N ALA A 37 15.23 9.87 13.19
CA ALA A 37 14.17 10.06 14.18
C ALA A 37 12.85 10.45 13.49
N ARG A 38 11.75 9.83 13.91
CA ARG A 38 10.42 10.04 13.34
C ARG A 38 9.41 10.21 14.45
N PRO A 39 8.41 11.10 14.29
CA PRO A 39 7.27 11.09 15.19
C PRO A 39 6.51 9.77 15.04
N PRO A 40 5.85 9.28 16.11
CA PRO A 40 4.94 8.15 16.00
C PRO A 40 3.87 8.42 14.94
N PRO A 41 3.54 7.46 14.07
CA PRO A 41 2.46 7.64 13.12
C PRO A 41 1.10 7.72 13.84
N GLU A 42 0.24 8.61 13.36
CA GLU A 42 -1.10 8.85 13.91
C GLU A 42 -2.19 8.52 12.88
N GLY A 43 -3.45 8.51 13.32
CA GLY A 43 -4.63 8.19 12.48
C GLY A 43 -4.48 6.84 11.78
N VAL A 44 -4.92 6.76 10.53
CA VAL A 44 -4.82 5.56 9.68
C VAL A 44 -3.39 5.03 9.58
N LEU A 45 -2.39 5.91 9.57
CA LEU A 45 -1.00 5.47 9.46
C LEU A 45 -0.52 4.79 10.75
N GLY A 46 -0.97 5.30 11.90
CA GLY A 46 -0.77 4.67 13.21
C GLY A 46 -1.47 3.32 13.31
N GLU A 47 -2.67 3.20 12.77
CA GLU A 47 -3.41 1.94 12.69
C GLU A 47 -2.67 0.90 11.87
N LEU A 48 -2.18 1.28 10.68
CA LEU A 48 -1.37 0.40 9.83
C LEU A 48 -0.06 -0.01 10.50
N ALA A 49 0.57 0.90 11.26
CA ALA A 49 1.82 0.62 11.97
C ALA A 49 1.65 -0.27 13.20
N ALA A 50 0.42 -0.39 13.72
CA ALA A 50 0.09 -1.25 14.86
C ALA A 50 -0.27 -2.69 14.44
N LEU A 51 -0.50 -2.94 13.15
CA LEU A 51 -0.77 -4.28 12.63
C LEU A 51 0.49 -5.16 12.73
N ASP A 52 0.30 -6.46 12.91
CA ASP A 52 1.39 -7.40 12.63
C ASP A 52 1.62 -7.53 11.11
N ALA A 53 2.68 -8.26 10.73
CA ALA A 53 3.01 -8.44 9.31
C ALA A 53 1.87 -9.12 8.52
N ASP A 54 1.19 -10.09 9.13
CA ASP A 54 0.19 -10.93 8.48
C ASP A 54 -1.11 -10.18 8.25
N ALA A 55 -1.55 -9.37 9.22
CA ALA A 55 -2.69 -8.49 9.14
C ALA A 55 -2.44 -7.33 8.19
N LEU A 56 -1.24 -6.73 8.20
CA LEU A 56 -0.87 -5.69 7.24
C LEU A 56 -0.96 -6.23 5.80
N ASP A 57 -0.37 -7.40 5.54
CA ASP A 57 -0.44 -8.03 4.21
C ASP A 57 -1.88 -8.29 3.79
N LEU A 58 -2.73 -8.77 4.70
CA LEU A 58 -4.14 -9.03 4.41
C LEU A 58 -4.89 -7.74 4.06
N VAL A 59 -4.69 -6.65 4.82
CA VAL A 59 -5.30 -5.34 4.53
C VAL A 59 -4.87 -4.83 3.16
N LEU A 60 -3.56 -4.85 2.88
CA LEU A 60 -3.02 -4.43 1.58
C LEU A 60 -3.61 -5.27 0.45
N TYR A 61 -3.67 -6.59 0.63
CA TYR A 61 -4.26 -7.52 -0.33
C TYR A 61 -5.71 -7.17 -0.63
N LEU A 62 -6.56 -7.05 0.39
CA LEU A 62 -7.99 -6.79 0.20
C LEU A 62 -8.22 -5.45 -0.52
N VAL A 63 -7.50 -4.39 -0.12
CA VAL A 63 -7.56 -3.09 -0.79
C VAL A 63 -7.09 -3.16 -2.25
N CYS A 64 -6.03 -3.90 -2.58
CA CYS A 64 -5.59 -4.00 -3.96
C CYS A 64 -6.44 -4.96 -4.82
N ALA A 65 -7.00 -6.00 -4.20
CA ALA A 65 -7.65 -7.11 -4.88
C ALA A 65 -9.16 -6.93 -5.09
N HIS A 66 -9.86 -6.10 -4.31
CA HIS A 66 -11.34 -6.05 -4.33
C HIS A 66 -11.99 -5.67 -5.67
N HIS A 67 -11.27 -4.98 -6.56
CA HIS A 67 -11.70 -4.74 -7.95
C HIS A 67 -11.18 -5.78 -8.97
N GLY A 68 -10.51 -6.83 -8.50
CA GLY A 68 -9.97 -7.94 -9.28
C GLY A 68 -8.70 -7.65 -10.07
N LYS A 69 -8.12 -6.45 -9.95
CA LYS A 69 -7.00 -6.00 -10.80
C LYS A 69 -5.62 -6.50 -10.34
N VAL A 70 -5.45 -6.80 -9.06
CA VAL A 70 -4.11 -6.96 -8.42
C VAL A 70 -4.04 -8.19 -7.49
N ARG A 71 -4.61 -9.33 -7.89
CA ARG A 71 -4.70 -10.53 -7.01
C ARG A 71 -3.39 -11.32 -6.84
N GLY A 72 -2.44 -11.22 -7.77
CA GLY A 72 -1.24 -12.07 -7.76
C GLY A 72 0.06 -11.30 -8.03
N SER A 73 0.02 -10.39 -9.00
CA SER A 73 1.13 -9.51 -9.34
C SER A 73 0.59 -8.19 -9.84
N TRP A 74 1.44 -7.17 -9.77
CA TRP A 74 1.17 -5.87 -10.35
C TRP A 74 1.54 -5.96 -11.84
N GLN A 75 0.59 -6.42 -12.65
CA GLN A 75 0.79 -6.60 -14.08
C GLN A 75 0.53 -5.29 -14.83
N ALA A 76 1.38 -5.03 -15.83
CA ALA A 76 1.11 -4.06 -16.87
C ALA A 76 -0.16 -4.46 -17.63
N THR A 77 -0.95 -3.46 -18.00
CA THR A 77 -2.08 -3.58 -18.94
C THR A 77 -1.58 -3.55 -20.38
N PRO A 78 -2.41 -3.96 -21.36
CA PRO A 78 -2.08 -3.72 -22.77
C PRO A 78 -1.72 -2.26 -23.05
N GLN A 79 -2.47 -1.31 -22.48
CA GLN A 79 -2.20 0.12 -22.64
C GLN A 79 -0.86 0.56 -22.03
N ASP A 80 -0.45 -0.07 -20.92
CA ASP A 80 0.87 0.19 -20.33
C ASP A 80 2.00 -0.31 -21.23
N GLN A 81 1.78 -1.39 -21.99
CA GLN A 81 2.78 -1.95 -22.91
C GLN A 81 2.89 -1.13 -24.20
N ASP A 82 1.77 -0.54 -24.64
CA ASP A 82 1.73 0.36 -25.80
C ASP A 82 2.30 1.76 -25.47
N ALA A 83 2.42 2.10 -24.18
CA ALA A 83 2.99 3.36 -23.74
C ALA A 83 4.47 3.46 -24.10
N ARG A 84 4.90 4.63 -24.57
CA ARG A 84 6.32 4.92 -24.74
C ARG A 84 6.99 4.91 -23.36
N PRO A 85 8.03 4.07 -23.12
CA PRO A 85 8.70 4.04 -21.83
C PRO A 85 9.26 5.42 -21.46
N ASP A 86 9.04 5.83 -20.22
CA ASP A 86 9.75 6.98 -19.66
C ASP A 86 11.25 6.60 -19.50
N PRO A 87 12.19 7.39 -20.04
CA PRO A 87 13.61 7.04 -20.01
C PRO A 87 14.21 6.85 -18.61
N LYS A 88 13.60 7.46 -17.58
CA LYS A 88 14.08 7.40 -16.19
C LYS A 88 13.22 6.50 -15.32
N ARG A 89 11.93 6.38 -15.64
CA ARG A 89 10.91 5.77 -14.76
C ARG A 89 10.36 4.46 -15.30
N GLY A 90 10.69 4.12 -16.55
CA GLY A 90 10.28 2.88 -17.20
C GLY A 90 8.85 2.90 -17.72
N LEU A 91 8.23 1.72 -17.77
CA LEU A 91 6.84 1.56 -18.17
C LEU A 91 5.89 1.78 -16.97
N PRO A 92 4.69 2.32 -17.20
CA PRO A 92 3.68 2.43 -16.17
C PRO A 92 3.16 1.05 -15.75
N LEU A 93 2.59 0.98 -14.55
CA LEU A 93 1.77 -0.13 -14.09
C LEU A 93 0.37 0.40 -13.80
N ARG A 94 -0.62 -0.03 -14.58
CA ARG A 94 -2.01 0.44 -14.50
C ARG A 94 -2.11 1.97 -14.66
N GLY A 95 -1.27 2.55 -15.52
CA GLY A 95 -1.18 4.00 -15.76
C GLY A 95 -0.35 4.79 -14.74
N ILE A 96 0.22 4.14 -13.71
CA ILE A 96 1.03 4.78 -12.67
C ILE A 96 2.52 4.58 -12.94
N LEU A 97 3.31 5.64 -12.85
CA LEU A 97 4.76 5.61 -12.99
C LEU A 97 5.45 5.72 -11.63
N ALA A 98 6.60 5.06 -11.48
CA ALA A 98 7.43 5.16 -10.28
C ALA A 98 7.85 6.63 -10.05
N GLY A 99 7.54 7.20 -8.89
CA GLY A 99 7.78 8.59 -8.56
C GLY A 99 6.59 9.52 -8.74
N ASP A 100 5.41 9.02 -9.12
CA ASP A 100 4.19 9.83 -9.16
C ASP A 100 3.85 10.30 -7.74
N LEU A 101 3.28 11.50 -7.64
CA LEU A 101 2.91 12.09 -6.36
C LEU A 101 1.43 11.83 -6.11
N LEU A 102 1.14 11.15 -5.01
CA LEU A 102 -0.17 11.14 -4.40
C LEU A 102 -0.25 12.36 -3.46
N PRO A 103 -1.16 13.32 -3.71
CA PRO A 103 -1.28 14.50 -2.87
C PRO A 103 -1.83 14.15 -1.49
N LYS A 104 -1.58 15.04 -0.52
CA LYS A 104 -2.24 15.00 0.79
C LYS A 104 -3.73 14.83 0.62
N THR A 105 -4.29 13.89 1.37
CA THR A 105 -5.70 13.51 1.27
C THR A 105 -6.27 13.36 2.66
N ALA A 106 -7.49 13.86 2.89
CA ALA A 106 -8.20 13.63 4.14
C ALA A 106 -8.71 12.18 4.17
N ILE A 107 -8.35 11.41 5.20
CA ILE A 107 -8.79 10.03 5.38
C ILE A 107 -9.29 9.86 6.82
N ALA A 108 -10.45 9.21 6.97
CA ALA A 108 -10.98 8.86 8.27
C ALA A 108 -10.26 7.63 8.85
N ASP A 109 -9.94 7.69 10.14
CA ASP A 109 -9.46 6.54 10.91
C ASP A 109 -10.60 5.58 11.29
N GLN A 110 -10.28 4.50 11.99
CA GLN A 110 -11.27 3.48 12.40
C GLN A 110 -12.37 4.04 13.35
N ARG A 111 -12.12 5.18 14.01
CA ARG A 111 -13.09 5.87 14.88
C ARG A 111 -13.91 6.90 14.11
N GLY A 112 -13.65 7.07 12.82
CA GLY A 112 -14.28 8.08 11.97
C GLY A 112 -13.66 9.48 12.11
N ALA A 113 -12.54 9.63 12.83
CA ALA A 113 -11.86 10.91 12.92
C ALA A 113 -11.09 11.17 11.63
N ILE A 114 -11.34 12.33 11.02
CA ILE A 114 -10.67 12.72 9.77
C ILE A 114 -9.28 13.24 10.10
N ALA A 115 -8.26 12.59 9.53
CA ALA A 115 -6.86 12.99 9.61
C ALA A 115 -6.28 13.26 8.22
N GLN A 116 -5.24 14.09 8.17
CA GLN A 116 -4.52 14.36 6.92
C GLN A 116 -3.52 13.23 6.65
N PHE A 117 -3.74 12.51 5.55
CA PHE A 117 -2.77 11.58 5.01
C PHE A 117 -1.68 12.37 4.26
N PRO A 118 -0.39 12.04 4.42
CA PRO A 118 0.71 12.85 3.87
C PRO A 118 0.80 12.76 2.33
N ASP A 119 1.56 13.68 1.73
CA ASP A 119 1.99 13.53 0.34
C ASP A 119 2.89 12.29 0.23
N VAL A 120 2.68 11.49 -0.81
CA VAL A 120 3.44 10.25 -1.02
C VAL A 120 4.00 10.21 -2.43
N LYS A 121 5.32 10.13 -2.54
CA LYS A 121 5.98 9.81 -3.80
C LYS A 121 6.01 8.30 -3.99
N LEU A 122 5.17 7.80 -4.90
CA LEU A 122 4.96 6.38 -5.11
C LEU A 122 6.24 5.68 -5.57
N ASP A 123 6.53 4.53 -4.96
CA ASP A 123 7.61 3.64 -5.41
C ASP A 123 7.01 2.27 -5.72
N LEU A 124 7.34 1.74 -6.90
CA LEU A 124 6.75 0.52 -7.47
C LEU A 124 7.61 -0.73 -7.23
N SER A 125 8.62 -0.68 -6.37
CA SER A 125 9.54 -1.81 -6.11
C SER A 125 8.83 -3.06 -5.60
N ALA A 126 7.65 -2.94 -4.97
CA ALA A 126 6.83 -4.09 -4.59
C ALA A 126 6.30 -4.90 -5.80
N ALA A 127 6.25 -4.31 -7.01
CA ALA A 127 5.89 -5.03 -8.23
C ALA A 127 7.00 -5.98 -8.71
N ALA A 128 8.25 -5.67 -8.39
CA ALA A 128 9.40 -6.47 -8.79
C ALA A 128 9.43 -7.80 -8.05
N LEU A 129 10.15 -8.77 -8.60
CA LEU A 129 10.37 -10.06 -7.96
C LEU A 129 11.50 -9.98 -6.93
N GLY A 130 11.36 -10.73 -5.83
CA GLY A 130 12.37 -10.82 -4.78
C GLY A 130 12.24 -9.73 -3.71
N LEU A 131 13.28 -9.62 -2.88
CA LEU A 131 13.33 -8.64 -1.82
C LEU A 131 13.72 -7.27 -2.37
N SER A 132 12.90 -6.27 -2.06
CA SER A 132 13.20 -4.87 -2.32
C SER A 132 13.88 -4.24 -1.10
N PRO A 133 14.91 -3.38 -1.29
CA PRO A 133 15.49 -2.61 -0.19
C PRO A 133 14.53 -1.59 0.44
N ARG A 134 13.38 -1.33 -0.21
CA ARG A 134 12.39 -0.39 0.27
C ARG A 134 11.31 -1.05 1.10
N TYR A 135 10.71 -2.13 0.60
CA TYR A 135 9.55 -2.75 1.24
C TYR A 135 9.80 -4.18 1.73
N GLY A 136 11.01 -4.73 1.55
CA GLY A 136 11.25 -6.14 1.80
C GLY A 136 10.53 -6.99 0.77
N ALA A 137 9.71 -7.93 1.23
CA ALA A 137 8.97 -8.88 0.39
C ALA A 137 8.22 -8.23 -0.79
N SER A 138 8.36 -8.85 -1.97
CA SER A 138 7.59 -8.49 -3.17
C SER A 138 6.09 -8.72 -2.95
N TRP A 139 5.25 -8.07 -3.77
CA TRP A 139 3.81 -8.34 -3.78
C TRP A 139 3.50 -9.82 -3.96
N ARG A 140 4.22 -10.48 -4.86
CA ARG A 140 4.02 -11.90 -5.15
C ARG A 140 4.34 -12.79 -3.94
N GLU A 141 5.39 -12.47 -3.18
CA GLU A 141 5.72 -13.16 -1.93
C GLU A 141 4.64 -12.97 -0.86
N ARG A 142 4.16 -11.73 -0.68
CA ARG A 142 3.08 -11.40 0.26
C ARG A 142 1.81 -12.19 -0.06
N VAL A 143 1.38 -12.16 -1.33
CA VAL A 143 0.22 -12.95 -1.80
C VAL A 143 0.44 -14.45 -1.60
N ALA A 144 1.64 -14.97 -1.91
CA ALA A 144 1.94 -16.38 -1.69
C ALA A 144 1.84 -16.78 -0.21
N GLY A 145 2.28 -15.90 0.70
CA GLY A 145 2.11 -16.05 2.15
C GLY A 145 0.65 -16.11 2.56
N LEU A 146 -0.15 -15.16 2.10
CA LEU A 146 -1.60 -15.11 2.34
C LEU A 146 -2.31 -16.36 1.83
N ARG A 147 -1.98 -16.83 0.63
CA ARG A 147 -2.57 -18.06 0.06
C ARG A 147 -2.25 -19.29 0.90
N ARG A 148 -1.02 -19.40 1.42
CA ARG A 148 -0.64 -20.51 2.33
C ARG A 148 -1.42 -20.45 3.65
N ARG A 149 -1.69 -19.25 4.18
CA ARG A 149 -2.39 -19.06 5.45
C ARG A 149 -3.90 -19.24 5.36
N HIS A 150 -4.53 -18.66 4.34
CA HIS A 150 -5.99 -18.56 4.25
C HIS A 150 -6.60 -19.50 3.19
N GLY A 151 -5.78 -20.04 2.29
CA GLY A 151 -6.26 -20.75 1.10
C GLY A 151 -6.97 -19.83 0.10
N ASP A 152 -7.16 -20.34 -1.13
CA ASP A 152 -7.79 -19.57 -2.20
C ASP A 152 -9.27 -19.25 -1.87
N ALA A 153 -10.01 -20.21 -1.32
CA ALA A 153 -11.41 -20.02 -0.93
C ALA A 153 -11.57 -18.99 0.20
N GLY A 154 -10.68 -19.01 1.20
CA GLY A 154 -10.70 -18.05 2.30
C GLY A 154 -10.44 -16.63 1.85
N LEU A 155 -9.43 -16.43 0.98
CA LEU A 155 -9.16 -15.11 0.41
C LEU A 155 -10.31 -14.60 -0.47
N LEU A 156 -10.91 -15.47 -1.30
CA LEU A 156 -12.07 -15.10 -2.11
C LEU A 156 -13.29 -14.70 -1.26
N LEU A 157 -13.52 -15.39 -0.13
CA LEU A 157 -14.57 -15.01 0.81
C LEU A 157 -14.31 -13.61 1.38
N LEU A 158 -13.10 -13.34 1.86
CA LEU A 158 -12.73 -12.04 2.43
C LEU A 158 -12.80 -10.92 1.38
N GLU A 159 -12.33 -11.17 0.15
CA GLU A 159 -12.45 -10.22 -0.97
C GLU A 159 -13.93 -9.92 -1.27
N SER A 160 -14.78 -10.95 -1.28
CA SER A 160 -16.21 -10.81 -1.53
C SER A 160 -16.90 -9.98 -0.44
N LEU A 161 -16.52 -10.18 0.83
CA LEU A 161 -17.03 -9.40 1.94
C LEU A 161 -16.64 -7.92 1.82
N LEU A 162 -15.36 -7.62 1.53
CA LEU A 162 -14.91 -6.24 1.34
C LEU A 162 -15.64 -5.59 0.16
N ARG A 163 -15.76 -6.28 -0.98
CA ARG A 163 -16.46 -5.76 -2.16
C ARG A 163 -17.94 -5.46 -1.88
N VAL A 164 -18.63 -6.33 -1.15
CA VAL A 164 -20.03 -6.09 -0.75
C VAL A 164 -20.12 -4.91 0.21
N ALA A 165 -19.17 -4.76 1.14
CA ALA A 165 -19.12 -3.62 2.05
C ALA A 165 -18.90 -2.30 1.29
N ASP A 166 -17.96 -2.28 0.34
CA ASP A 166 -17.66 -1.14 -0.52
C ASP A 166 -18.89 -0.69 -1.33
N ILE A 167 -19.55 -1.63 -2.02
CA ILE A 167 -20.79 -1.35 -2.78
C ILE A 167 -21.87 -0.75 -1.87
N ARG A 168 -22.06 -1.33 -0.68
CA ARG A 168 -23.06 -0.83 0.28
C ARG A 168 -22.70 0.55 0.81
N ALA A 169 -21.42 0.85 1.00
CA ALA A 169 -20.96 2.16 1.40
C ALA A 169 -21.21 3.20 0.29
N SER A 170 -20.89 2.88 -0.97
CA SER A 170 -21.12 3.77 -2.11
C SER A 170 -22.61 4.04 -2.40
N GLN A 171 -23.51 3.14 -1.99
CA GLN A 171 -24.96 3.35 -2.12
C GLN A 171 -25.54 4.31 -1.08
N ARG A 172 -24.79 4.65 -0.02
CA ARG A 172 -25.27 5.58 0.99
C ARG A 172 -25.16 7.01 0.48
N GLU A 173 -26.24 7.76 0.61
CA GLU A 173 -26.17 9.22 0.55
C GLU A 173 -25.37 9.68 1.77
N THR A 174 -24.18 10.18 1.51
CA THR A 174 -23.29 10.72 2.53
C THR A 174 -23.10 12.18 2.18
N ALA A 175 -23.46 13.08 3.10
CA ALA A 175 -23.16 14.49 2.91
C ALA A 175 -21.64 14.62 2.79
N ASP A 176 -21.17 15.22 1.70
CA ASP A 176 -19.77 15.58 1.56
C ASP A 176 -19.61 16.99 2.15
N PRO A 177 -19.05 17.11 3.37
CA PRO A 177 -18.91 18.42 4.01
C PRO A 177 -18.06 19.39 3.19
N TRP A 178 -17.22 18.90 2.26
CA TRP A 178 -16.39 19.72 1.40
C TRP A 178 -17.12 20.23 0.16
N LEU A 179 -18.14 19.51 -0.34
CA LEU A 179 -19.03 20.00 -1.41
C LEU A 179 -19.99 21.10 -0.89
N GLU A 180 -20.41 21.01 0.38
CA GLU A 180 -21.26 22.02 0.99
C GLU A 180 -20.51 23.35 1.22
N GLU A 181 -19.24 23.30 1.61
CA GLU A 181 -18.39 24.50 1.75
C GLU A 181 -18.10 25.20 0.40
N GLU A 182 -17.96 24.44 -0.69
CA GLU A 182 -17.72 24.98 -2.03
C GLU A 182 -18.97 25.63 -2.63
N SER A 183 -20.15 25.10 -2.28
CA SER A 183 -21.46 25.65 -2.67
C SER A 183 -21.84 26.94 -1.92
N ALA A 184 -21.15 27.24 -0.82
CA ALA A 184 -21.35 28.42 0.02
C ALA A 184 -20.38 29.58 -0.28
N ARG A 185 -19.49 29.41 -1.27
CA ARG A 185 -18.54 30.43 -1.77
C ARG A 185 -18.97 31.00 -3.12
#